data_AF-A0A3S5ES47-F1
#
_entry.id   AF-A0A3S5ES47-F1
#
_cell.length_a   1.000
_cell.length_b   1.000
_cell.length_c   1.000
_cell.angle_alpha   90.00
_cell.angle_beta   90.00
_cell.angle_gamma   90.00
#
_symmetry.space_group_name_H-M   'P 1'
#
loop_
_entity.id
_entity.type
_entity.pdbx_description
1 polymer ?
#
loop_
_entity_poly.entity_id
_entity_poly.type
_entity_poly.pdbx_seq_one_letter_code
_entity_poly.pdbx_strand_id
1 'polypeptide(L)'
;MPVLAVNNIETIVHNHEQLEALKRAILPSPIKVWLKIDTGMHRLGVALDEVDWFYHELKKLPQIQPHLGFVSHFSRADELESDYTQLQINRFLSVTQDKQGERSIAASGGILFWQESHLDWIRPGIIMYGISPTDTVGAEFNLTPVMNLTSSLIAVRNHKKGEPVGYGGFGQACVIRKLALSPSVMAMVIRAMCRKVRPSI
;
A
#
# COMPACT_ATOMS: atom_id res chain seq x y z
N MET A 1 -15.75 -13.26 13.43
CA MET A 1 -15.78 -12.32 14.56
C MET A 1 -15.14 -12.89 15.82
N PRO A 2 -15.53 -14.07 16.36
CA PRO A 2 -14.89 -14.63 17.57
C PRO A 2 -13.37 -14.83 17.45
N VAL A 3 -12.89 -15.21 16.26
CA VAL A 3 -11.44 -15.34 15.96
C VAL A 3 -10.67 -14.04 16.21
N LEU A 4 -11.28 -12.87 15.95
CA LEU A 4 -10.62 -11.58 16.21
C LEU A 4 -10.39 -11.38 17.71
N ALA A 5 -11.42 -11.65 18.52
CA ALA A 5 -11.36 -11.51 19.96
C ALA A 5 -10.37 -12.51 20.60
N VAL A 6 -10.44 -13.78 20.20
CA VAL A 6 -9.58 -14.84 20.74
C VAL A 6 -8.09 -14.61 20.43
N ASN A 7 -7.78 -14.02 19.28
CA ASN A 7 -6.40 -13.78 18.84
C ASN A 7 -5.93 -12.33 19.05
N ASN A 8 -6.74 -11.49 19.71
CA ASN A 8 -6.46 -10.06 19.92
C ASN A 8 -6.09 -9.32 18.61
N ILE A 9 -6.86 -9.60 17.54
CA ILE A 9 -6.67 -8.95 16.24
C ILE A 9 -7.56 -7.71 16.18
N GLU A 10 -6.93 -6.55 16.01
CA GLU A 10 -7.64 -5.29 15.77
C GLU A 10 -8.21 -5.28 14.36
N THR A 11 -9.42 -4.73 14.20
CA THR A 11 -10.12 -4.79 12.92
C THR A 11 -10.57 -3.41 12.44
N ILE A 12 -10.65 -3.26 11.12
CA ILE A 12 -11.13 -2.05 10.48
C ILE A 12 -12.62 -2.19 10.19
N VAL A 13 -13.39 -1.15 10.52
CA VAL A 13 -14.78 -0.97 10.08
C VAL A 13 -14.83 0.18 9.09
N HIS A 14 -15.47 -0.03 7.96
CA HIS A 14 -15.53 0.93 6.86
C HIS A 14 -16.86 0.92 6.09
N ASN A 15 -17.85 0.16 6.53
CA ASN A 15 -19.19 0.13 5.93
C ASN A 15 -20.28 -0.31 6.93
N HIS A 16 -21.53 -0.18 6.50
CA HIS A 16 -22.71 -0.51 7.31
C HIS A 16 -22.81 -2.01 7.61
N GLU A 17 -22.48 -2.87 6.66
CA GLU A 17 -22.58 -4.33 6.83
C GLU A 17 -21.66 -4.83 7.95
N GLN A 18 -20.46 -4.26 8.09
CA GLN A 18 -19.54 -4.58 9.19
C GLN A 18 -20.06 -4.11 10.54
N LEU A 19 -20.64 -2.91 10.60
CA LEU A 19 -21.29 -2.40 11.81
C LEU A 19 -22.46 -3.29 12.23
N GLU A 20 -23.30 -3.70 11.28
CA GLU A 20 -24.42 -4.59 11.53
C GLU A 20 -23.96 -6.00 11.95
N ALA A 21 -22.87 -6.49 11.37
CA ALA A 21 -22.26 -7.74 11.82
C ALA A 21 -21.72 -7.63 13.26
N LEU A 22 -21.14 -6.49 13.64
CA LEU A 22 -20.68 -6.22 15.02
C LEU A 22 -21.83 -6.17 16.01
N LYS A 23 -22.94 -5.51 15.68
CA LYS A 23 -24.16 -5.45 16.51
C LYS A 23 -24.68 -6.84 16.87
N ARG A 24 -24.62 -7.78 15.94
CA ARG A 24 -25.11 -9.16 16.09
C ARG A 24 -24.07 -10.12 16.66
N ALA A 25 -22.81 -9.70 16.78
CA ALA A 25 -21.73 -10.58 17.20
C ALA A 25 -21.83 -10.88 18.71
N ILE A 26 -21.65 -12.16 19.04
CA ILE A 26 -21.37 -12.62 20.41
C ILE A 26 -19.86 -12.86 20.47
N LEU A 27 -19.16 -12.07 21.28
CA LEU A 27 -17.70 -12.13 21.43
C LEU A 27 -17.34 -12.57 22.85
N PRO A 28 -16.28 -13.36 23.03
CA PRO A 28 -15.77 -13.71 24.36
C PRO A 28 -15.16 -12.52 25.11
N SER A 29 -14.75 -11.47 24.39
CA SER A 29 -14.21 -10.23 24.92
C SER A 29 -14.41 -9.07 23.92
N PRO A 30 -14.42 -7.79 24.38
CA PRO A 30 -14.48 -6.64 23.49
C PRO A 30 -13.23 -6.52 22.61
N ILE A 31 -13.41 -6.13 21.35
CA ILE A 31 -12.32 -5.97 20.38
C ILE A 31 -12.00 -4.50 20.10
N LYS A 32 -10.75 -4.21 19.76
CA LYS A 32 -10.33 -2.90 19.26
C LYS A 32 -10.76 -2.74 17.79
N VAL A 33 -11.47 -1.65 17.51
CA VAL A 33 -11.95 -1.30 16.18
C VAL A 33 -11.31 0.01 15.71
N TRP A 34 -10.87 0.02 14.46
CA TRP A 34 -10.44 1.20 13.73
C TRP A 34 -11.52 1.62 12.73
N LEU A 35 -12.14 2.78 12.94
CA LEU A 35 -13.05 3.37 11.96
C LEU A 35 -12.23 3.93 10.81
N LYS A 36 -12.41 3.36 9.61
CA LYS A 36 -11.74 3.85 8.41
C LYS A 36 -12.56 4.93 7.75
N ILE A 37 -11.93 6.07 7.53
CA ILE A 37 -12.56 7.28 7.00
C ILE A 37 -12.04 7.48 5.57
N ASP A 38 -12.94 7.68 4.62
CA ASP A 38 -12.56 8.11 3.28
C ASP A 38 -12.36 9.63 3.26
N THR A 39 -11.11 10.04 3.12
CA THR A 39 -10.72 11.46 3.07
C THR A 39 -10.53 11.95 1.64
N GLY A 40 -10.68 11.07 0.65
CA GLY A 40 -10.51 11.39 -0.77
C GLY A 40 -9.86 10.30 -1.64
N MET A 41 -9.67 9.07 -1.14
CA MET A 41 -9.14 7.97 -1.96
C MET A 41 -10.26 7.22 -2.69
N HIS A 42 -11.49 7.23 -2.15
CA HIS A 42 -12.67 6.62 -2.76
C HIS A 42 -12.53 5.13 -3.07
N ARG A 43 -11.80 4.41 -2.19
CA ARG A 43 -11.63 2.95 -2.26
C ARG A 43 -12.40 2.22 -1.17
N LEU A 44 -12.13 2.58 0.09
CA LEU A 44 -12.78 2.04 1.29
C LEU A 44 -12.76 3.10 2.38
N GLY A 45 -13.83 3.19 3.16
CA GLY A 45 -13.96 4.12 4.27
C GLY A 45 -15.38 4.67 4.32
N VAL A 46 -15.81 5.09 5.51
CA VAL A 46 -17.06 5.84 5.67
C VAL A 46 -16.88 7.26 5.14
N ALA A 47 -17.95 7.86 4.61
CA ALA A 47 -17.92 9.23 4.14
C ALA A 47 -17.74 10.21 5.32
N LEU A 48 -17.22 11.41 5.05
CA LEU A 48 -16.87 12.39 6.08
C LEU A 48 -18.08 12.82 6.94
N ASP A 49 -19.25 12.94 6.32
CA ASP A 49 -20.53 13.29 6.93
C ASP A 49 -21.16 12.14 7.75
N GLU A 50 -20.72 10.91 7.54
CA GLU A 50 -21.18 9.73 8.28
C GLU A 50 -20.30 9.40 9.50
N VAL A 51 -19.11 10.02 9.63
CA VAL A 51 -18.13 9.69 10.68
C VAL A 51 -18.73 9.80 12.08
N ASP A 52 -19.50 10.86 12.34
CA ASP A 52 -20.13 11.08 13.65
C ASP A 52 -21.13 9.99 13.98
N TRP A 53 -21.97 9.62 13.00
CA TRP A 53 -22.97 8.57 13.18
C TRP A 53 -22.29 7.22 13.46
N PHE A 54 -21.30 6.83 12.66
CA PHE A 54 -20.55 5.59 12.87
C PHE A 54 -19.83 5.57 14.23
N TYR A 55 -19.20 6.68 14.62
CA TYR A 55 -18.53 6.80 15.91
C TYR A 55 -19.50 6.54 17.08
N HIS A 56 -20.67 7.16 17.05
CA HIS A 56 -21.68 6.99 18.09
C HIS A 56 -22.30 5.59 18.09
N GLU A 57 -22.56 5.00 16.92
CA GLU A 57 -23.09 3.64 16.84
C GLU A 57 -22.10 2.61 17.37
N LEU A 58 -20.82 2.70 16.99
CA LEU A 58 -19.79 1.79 17.46
C LEU A 58 -19.58 1.90 18.99
N LYS A 59 -19.62 3.11 19.56
CA LYS A 59 -19.46 3.31 21.01
C LYS A 59 -20.59 2.75 21.86
N LYS A 60 -21.78 2.51 21.29
CA LYS A 60 -22.89 1.87 22.01
C LYS A 60 -22.70 0.36 22.16
N LEU A 61 -21.77 -0.23 21.41
CA LEU A 61 -21.62 -1.68 21.34
C LEU A 61 -20.72 -2.20 22.47
N PRO A 62 -21.23 -3.08 23.37
CA PRO A 62 -20.38 -3.71 24.39
C PRO A 62 -19.32 -4.64 23.78
N GLN A 63 -19.48 -5.03 22.52
CA GLN A 63 -18.49 -5.81 21.75
C GLN A 63 -17.22 -5.02 21.43
N ILE A 64 -17.21 -3.70 21.62
CA ILE A 64 -16.12 -2.82 21.19
C ILE A 64 -15.47 -2.19 22.42
N GLN A 65 -14.14 -2.09 22.38
CA GLN A 65 -13.39 -1.40 23.44
C GLN A 65 -13.76 0.10 23.51
N PRO A 66 -13.64 0.75 24.68
CA PRO A 66 -14.10 2.13 24.89
C PRO A 66 -13.48 3.17 23.95
N HIS A 67 -12.23 2.97 23.56
CA HIS A 67 -11.48 3.87 22.69
C HIS A 67 -11.35 3.28 21.30
N LEU A 68 -12.00 3.91 20.33
CA LEU A 68 -11.85 3.57 18.92
C LEU A 68 -10.47 4.01 18.41
N GLY A 69 -10.02 3.40 17.32
CA GLY A 69 -9.00 3.99 16.47
C GLY A 69 -9.64 4.66 15.26
N PHE A 70 -8.94 5.61 14.66
CA PHE A 70 -9.31 6.26 13.40
C PHE A 70 -8.22 6.04 12.39
N VAL A 71 -8.60 5.57 11.20
CA VAL A 71 -7.63 5.29 10.15
C VAL A 71 -8.07 5.90 8.82
N SER A 72 -7.14 6.47 8.07
CA SER A 72 -7.36 6.82 6.67
C SER A 72 -6.11 6.48 5.86
N HIS A 73 -6.14 6.75 4.56
CA HIS A 73 -5.01 6.50 3.68
C HIS A 73 -4.93 7.56 2.59
N PHE A 74 -3.73 8.09 2.39
CA PHE A 74 -3.47 9.02 1.29
C PHE A 74 -3.59 8.32 -0.06
N SER A 75 -4.06 9.09 -1.03
CA SER A 75 -4.16 8.66 -2.42
C SER A 75 -2.94 9.04 -3.25
N ARG A 76 -2.28 10.16 -2.91
CA ARG A 76 -1.24 10.84 -3.70
C ARG A 76 -0.15 11.45 -2.83
N ALA A 77 0.30 10.73 -1.78
CA ALA A 77 1.31 11.25 -0.84
C ALA A 77 2.70 11.42 -1.45
N ASP A 78 2.95 10.79 -2.59
CA ASP A 78 4.14 10.84 -3.43
C ASP A 78 4.15 12.03 -4.41
N GLU A 79 3.05 12.78 -4.52
CA GLU A 79 2.93 13.94 -5.41
C GLU A 79 3.06 15.25 -4.62
N LEU A 80 4.29 15.72 -4.38
CA LEU A 80 4.58 16.85 -3.49
C LEU A 80 4.03 18.20 -3.97
N GLU A 81 3.84 18.36 -5.27
CA GLU A 81 3.28 19.57 -5.88
C GLU A 81 1.74 19.62 -5.79
N SER A 82 1.10 18.58 -5.26
CA SER A 82 -0.35 18.46 -5.14
C SER A 82 -0.82 18.79 -3.73
N ASP A 83 -1.68 19.81 -3.60
CA ASP A 83 -2.32 20.17 -2.33
C ASP A 83 -3.29 19.09 -1.80
N TYR A 84 -3.53 18.03 -2.55
CA TYR A 84 -4.54 17.03 -2.22
C TYR A 84 -4.21 16.27 -0.93
N THR A 85 -2.94 15.99 -0.66
CA THR A 85 -2.54 15.29 0.57
C THR A 85 -2.78 16.16 1.80
N GLN A 86 -2.46 17.45 1.72
CA GLN A 86 -2.81 18.43 2.76
C GLN A 86 -4.32 18.50 2.98
N LEU A 87 -5.12 18.50 1.92
CA LEU A 87 -6.58 18.44 2.01
C LEU A 87 -7.05 17.16 2.73
N GLN A 88 -6.47 16.00 2.42
CA GLN A 88 -6.78 14.74 3.12
C GLN A 88 -6.42 14.79 4.61
N ILE A 89 -5.28 15.39 4.97
CA ILE A 89 -4.87 15.63 6.37
C ILE A 89 -5.91 16.48 7.08
N ASN A 90 -6.26 17.65 6.52
CA ASN A 90 -7.19 18.59 7.13
C ASN A 90 -8.58 17.97 7.34
N ARG A 91 -9.09 17.26 6.33
CA ARG A 91 -10.35 16.51 6.43
C ARG A 91 -10.30 15.50 7.58
N PHE A 92 -9.24 14.68 7.62
CA PHE A 92 -9.09 13.64 8.65
C PHE A 92 -9.04 14.23 10.06
N LEU A 93 -8.26 15.29 10.27
CA LEU A 93 -8.15 15.96 11.56
C LEU A 93 -9.49 16.60 11.95
N SER A 94 -10.16 17.28 11.03
CA SER A 94 -11.44 17.95 11.33
C SER A 94 -12.53 16.99 11.82
N VAL A 95 -12.64 15.79 11.22
CA VAL A 95 -13.66 14.81 11.63
C VAL A 95 -13.24 13.97 12.83
N THR A 96 -11.99 14.07 13.30
CA THR A 96 -11.49 13.30 14.46
C THR A 96 -11.15 14.15 15.68
N GLN A 97 -11.08 15.48 15.55
CA GLN A 97 -10.58 16.40 16.60
C GLN A 97 -11.28 16.24 17.96
N ASP A 98 -12.61 16.07 17.98
CA ASP A 98 -13.41 15.99 19.22
C ASP A 98 -13.65 14.55 19.68
N LYS A 99 -12.95 13.58 19.08
CA LYS A 99 -13.18 12.15 19.33
C LYS A 99 -11.98 11.55 20.03
N GLN A 100 -12.25 10.88 21.15
CA GLN A 100 -11.23 10.09 21.83
C GLN A 100 -10.87 8.85 21.01
N GLY A 101 -9.59 8.69 20.72
CA GLY A 101 -9.06 7.55 19.98
C GLY A 101 -7.72 7.84 19.35
N GLU A 102 -7.00 6.78 19.02
CA GLU A 102 -5.73 6.86 18.31
C GLU A 102 -5.97 7.11 16.82
N ARG A 103 -5.05 7.81 16.16
CA ARG A 103 -5.19 8.24 14.77
C ARG A 103 -4.02 7.74 13.93
N SER A 104 -4.31 7.29 12.72
CA SER A 104 -3.32 6.81 11.77
C SER A 104 -3.68 7.13 10.32
N ILE A 105 -2.81 7.86 9.61
CA ILE A 105 -3.03 8.17 8.19
C ILE A 105 -1.77 7.93 7.33
N ALA A 106 -0.60 8.20 7.89
CA ALA A 106 0.68 8.08 7.20
C ALA A 106 1.07 6.62 6.91
N ALA A 107 1.19 6.30 5.63
CA ALA A 107 1.99 5.15 5.17
C ALA A 107 3.35 5.66 4.65
N SER A 108 4.06 4.88 3.82
CA SER A 108 5.41 5.23 3.35
C SER A 108 5.59 6.65 2.80
N GLY A 109 4.73 7.13 1.90
CA GLY A 109 4.84 8.50 1.38
C GLY A 109 4.57 9.57 2.45
N GLY A 110 3.56 9.35 3.30
CA GLY A 110 3.26 10.22 4.44
C GLY A 110 4.42 10.30 5.44
N ILE A 111 5.09 9.17 5.67
CA ILE A 111 6.25 9.09 6.58
C ILE A 111 7.41 9.94 6.07
N LEU A 112 7.72 9.88 4.78
CA LEU A 112 8.86 10.57 4.20
C LEU A 112 8.62 12.07 3.98
N PHE A 113 7.40 12.46 3.58
CA PHE A 113 7.17 13.79 3.02
C PHE A 113 6.18 14.67 3.79
N TRP A 114 5.42 14.10 4.73
CA TRP A 114 4.31 14.78 5.41
C TRP A 114 4.42 14.56 6.93
N GLN A 115 5.40 15.21 7.58
CA GLN A 115 5.69 15.03 9.01
C GLN A 115 4.46 15.29 9.91
N GLU A 116 3.63 16.27 9.57
CA GLU A 116 2.40 16.61 10.27
C GLU A 116 1.34 15.50 10.23
N SER A 117 1.50 14.52 9.33
CA SER A 117 0.65 13.33 9.25
C SER A 117 1.08 12.21 10.22
N HIS A 118 2.18 12.41 10.95
CA HIS A 118 2.68 11.48 11.98
C HIS A 118 1.88 11.70 13.26
N LEU A 119 0.72 11.05 13.30
CA LEU A 119 -0.18 11.08 14.44
C LEU A 119 0.23 9.98 15.44
N ASP A 120 -0.73 9.35 16.11
CA ASP A 120 -0.46 8.33 17.12
C ASP A 120 0.23 7.08 16.52
N TRP A 121 -0.11 6.73 15.26
CA TRP A 121 0.49 5.59 14.56
C TRP A 121 0.83 5.89 13.10
N ILE A 122 2.07 5.56 12.71
CA ILE A 122 2.50 5.48 11.30
C ILE A 122 2.46 4.03 10.80
N ARG A 123 2.32 3.82 9.48
CA ARG A 123 2.20 2.49 8.86
C ARG A 123 3.24 2.28 7.75
N PRO A 124 4.52 2.11 8.10
CA PRO A 124 5.57 1.91 7.11
C PRO A 124 5.32 0.60 6.35
N GLY A 125 5.30 0.68 5.01
CA GLY A 125 5.12 -0.46 4.13
C GLY A 125 6.38 -0.66 3.29
N ILE A 126 6.36 -0.13 2.07
CA ILE A 126 7.44 -0.31 1.08
C ILE A 126 8.82 0.18 1.60
N ILE A 127 8.84 1.23 2.43
CA ILE A 127 10.08 1.76 3.02
C ILE A 127 10.75 0.79 4.01
N MET A 128 10.00 -0.14 4.63
CA MET A 128 10.60 -1.17 5.49
C MET A 128 11.48 -2.15 4.69
N TYR A 129 11.25 -2.25 3.38
CA TYR A 129 12.00 -3.12 2.49
C TYR A 129 13.15 -2.40 1.78
N GLY A 130 13.41 -1.15 2.15
CA GLY A 130 14.44 -0.33 1.54
C GLY A 130 14.06 0.25 0.18
N ILE A 131 12.77 0.28 -0.13
CA ILE A 131 12.26 0.70 -1.44
C ILE A 131 11.54 2.05 -1.29
N SER A 132 11.89 2.98 -2.17
CA SER A 132 11.25 4.31 -2.25
C SER A 132 9.77 4.17 -2.65
N PRO A 133 8.85 4.96 -2.06
CA PRO A 133 7.48 5.04 -2.53
C PRO A 133 7.30 5.95 -3.76
N THR A 134 8.39 6.52 -4.28
CA THR A 134 8.42 7.40 -5.47
C THR A 134 9.39 6.84 -6.52
N ASP A 135 9.50 7.51 -7.67
CA ASP A 135 10.49 7.18 -8.70
C ASP A 135 11.95 7.50 -8.30
N THR A 136 12.17 8.14 -7.14
CA THR A 136 13.50 8.43 -6.60
C THR A 136 14.16 7.16 -6.06
N VAL A 137 15.49 7.03 -6.17
CA VAL A 137 16.20 5.85 -5.65
C VAL A 137 16.17 5.84 -4.12
N GLY A 138 15.84 4.69 -3.51
CA GLY A 138 15.68 4.59 -2.05
C GLY A 138 16.90 5.05 -1.24
N ALA A 139 18.11 4.91 -1.78
CA ALA A 139 19.34 5.37 -1.14
C ALA A 139 19.35 6.88 -0.85
N GLU A 140 18.65 7.69 -1.64
CA GLU A 140 18.51 9.14 -1.41
C GLU A 140 17.72 9.47 -0.14
N PHE A 141 16.87 8.53 0.31
CA PHE A 141 16.15 8.60 1.57
C PHE A 141 16.83 7.79 2.69
N ASN A 142 18.12 7.44 2.53
CA ASN A 142 18.88 6.57 3.44
C ASN A 142 18.23 5.19 3.68
N LEU A 143 17.50 4.69 2.69
CA LEU A 143 16.88 3.37 2.75
C LEU A 143 17.87 2.29 2.30
N THR A 144 17.96 1.19 3.04
CA THR A 144 18.80 0.03 2.71
C THR A 144 17.94 -1.07 2.09
N PRO A 145 18.15 -1.44 0.81
CA PRO A 145 17.40 -2.52 0.16
C PRO A 145 17.53 -3.85 0.92
N VAL A 146 16.40 -4.50 1.20
CA VAL A 146 16.37 -5.75 1.97
C VAL A 146 16.33 -7.00 1.07
N MET A 147 15.78 -6.87 -0.15
CA MET A 147 15.59 -8.00 -1.07
C MET A 147 16.65 -8.02 -2.17
N ASN A 148 17.29 -9.19 -2.35
CA ASN A 148 18.15 -9.48 -3.49
C ASN A 148 17.57 -10.63 -4.30
N LEU A 149 17.28 -10.41 -5.58
CA LEU A 149 16.91 -11.47 -6.52
C LEU A 149 18.16 -11.90 -7.32
N THR A 150 18.62 -13.13 -7.09
CA THR A 150 19.81 -13.68 -7.77
C THR A 150 19.44 -14.88 -8.64
N SER A 151 20.24 -15.14 -9.68
CA SER A 151 20.07 -16.29 -10.56
C SER A 151 21.40 -16.69 -11.21
N SER A 152 21.38 -17.80 -11.93
CA SER A 152 22.55 -18.34 -12.65
C SER A 152 22.24 -18.51 -14.13
N LEU A 153 23.25 -18.30 -14.97
CA LEU A 153 23.17 -18.63 -16.39
C LEU A 153 23.00 -20.14 -16.54
N ILE A 154 21.96 -20.58 -17.27
CA ILE A 154 21.73 -22.01 -17.53
C ILE A 154 22.30 -22.50 -18.88
N ALA A 155 22.69 -21.56 -19.75
CA ALA A 155 23.27 -21.83 -21.05
C ALA A 155 24.07 -20.62 -21.55
N VAL A 156 24.99 -20.86 -22.46
CA VAL A 156 25.66 -19.79 -23.19
C VAL A 156 25.70 -20.23 -24.64
N ARG A 157 25.09 -19.43 -25.53
CA ARG A 157 25.01 -19.73 -26.96
C ARG A 157 25.57 -18.58 -27.78
N ASN A 158 26.22 -18.93 -28.89
CA ASN A 158 26.58 -17.97 -29.93
C ASN A 158 25.37 -17.76 -30.84
N HIS A 159 25.18 -16.52 -31.31
CA HIS A 159 24.04 -16.13 -32.15
C HIS A 159 24.52 -15.15 -33.22
N LYS A 160 24.03 -15.26 -34.45
CA LYS A 160 24.48 -14.39 -35.54
C LYS A 160 23.73 -13.06 -35.52
N LYS A 161 24.38 -12.02 -36.06
CA LYS A 161 23.74 -10.71 -36.26
C LYS A 161 22.51 -10.87 -37.16
N GLY A 162 21.39 -10.28 -36.74
CA GLY A 162 20.14 -10.30 -37.51
C GLY A 162 19.25 -11.54 -37.28
N GLU A 163 19.72 -12.56 -36.57
CA GLU A 163 18.87 -13.70 -36.21
C GLU A 163 17.89 -13.30 -35.08
N PRO A 164 16.60 -13.64 -35.18
CA PRO A 164 15.60 -13.31 -34.16
C PRO A 164 15.79 -14.13 -32.87
N VAL A 165 15.33 -13.56 -31.74
CA VAL A 165 15.32 -14.22 -30.43
C VAL A 165 13.91 -14.16 -29.82
N GLY A 166 13.47 -15.28 -29.24
CA GLY A 166 12.17 -15.41 -28.59
C GLY A 166 10.99 -15.59 -29.55
N TYR A 167 9.80 -15.80 -28.99
CA TYR A 167 8.58 -16.00 -29.76
C TYR A 167 8.15 -14.71 -30.48
N GLY A 168 7.76 -14.81 -31.75
CA GLY A 168 7.36 -13.65 -32.58
C GLY A 168 8.53 -12.82 -33.13
N GLY A 169 9.78 -13.12 -32.76
CA GLY A 169 10.98 -12.50 -33.34
C GLY A 169 11.16 -11.01 -33.04
N PHE A 170 10.50 -10.47 -32.01
CA PHE A 170 10.54 -9.04 -31.67
C PHE A 170 11.92 -8.54 -31.20
N GLY A 171 12.82 -9.44 -30.78
CA GLY A 171 14.20 -9.11 -30.44
C GLY A 171 15.16 -9.52 -31.56
N GLN A 172 15.92 -8.58 -32.12
CA GLN A 172 17.05 -8.88 -32.99
C GLN A 172 18.37 -8.74 -32.22
N ALA A 173 19.29 -9.69 -32.40
CA ALA A 173 20.61 -9.60 -31.80
C ALA A 173 21.46 -8.50 -32.47
N CYS A 174 21.76 -7.43 -31.72
CA CYS A 174 22.62 -6.34 -32.17
C CYS A 174 24.12 -6.67 -32.15
N VAL A 175 24.57 -7.58 -31.25
CA VAL A 175 25.97 -8.03 -31.11
C VAL A 175 25.98 -9.44 -30.49
N ILE A 176 26.96 -10.29 -30.82
CA ILE A 176 27.18 -11.60 -30.19
C ILE A 176 27.24 -11.40 -28.66
N ARG A 177 26.21 -11.85 -27.94
CA ARG A 177 26.20 -11.84 -26.47
C ARG A 177 25.57 -13.11 -25.92
N LYS A 178 26.19 -13.59 -24.84
CA LYS A 178 25.80 -14.75 -24.04
C LYS A 178 24.38 -14.56 -23.50
N LEU A 179 23.47 -15.49 -23.76
CA LEU A 179 22.12 -15.47 -23.21
C LEU A 179 21.81 -16.82 -22.53
N ALA A 180 21.52 -16.77 -21.24
CA ALA A 180 20.58 -17.69 -20.60
C ALA A 180 20.09 -17.15 -19.27
N LEU A 181 18.82 -17.41 -18.99
CA LEU A 181 18.21 -17.18 -17.70
C LEU A 181 17.54 -18.48 -17.27
N SER A 182 17.58 -18.78 -15.97
CA SER A 182 16.83 -19.87 -15.37
C SER A 182 15.35 -19.84 -15.81
N PRO A 183 14.68 -20.98 -16.04
CA PRO A 183 13.27 -21.01 -16.48
C PRO A 183 12.33 -20.26 -15.52
N SER A 184 12.65 -20.26 -14.22
CA SER A 184 11.89 -19.56 -13.17
C SER A 184 12.06 -18.03 -13.19
N VAL A 185 13.15 -17.50 -13.76
CA VAL A 185 13.42 -16.05 -13.84
C VAL A 185 13.07 -15.48 -15.23
N MET A 186 13.18 -16.31 -16.27
CA MET A 186 12.86 -15.97 -17.66
C MET A 186 11.42 -15.44 -17.83
N ALA A 187 10.45 -16.06 -17.15
CA ALA A 187 9.05 -15.67 -17.22
C ALA A 187 8.75 -14.32 -16.53
N MET A 188 9.53 -13.95 -15.50
CA MET A 188 9.23 -12.81 -14.62
C MET A 188 9.95 -11.52 -15.06
N VAL A 189 11.16 -11.59 -15.62
CA VAL A 189 12.03 -10.41 -15.83
C VAL A 189 12.02 -9.87 -17.27
N ILE A 190 11.83 -10.73 -18.28
CA ILE A 190 12.12 -10.34 -19.67
C ILE A 190 11.02 -9.50 -20.32
N ARG A 191 9.75 -9.67 -19.93
CA ARG A 191 8.65 -8.92 -20.54
C ARG A 191 8.70 -7.42 -20.25
N ALA A 192 9.33 -7.00 -19.15
CA ALA A 192 9.44 -5.59 -18.74
C ALA A 192 10.74 -4.90 -19.19
N MET A 193 11.81 -5.65 -19.49
CA MET A 193 13.13 -5.07 -19.81
C MET A 193 13.39 -4.85 -21.31
N CYS A 194 12.50 -5.29 -22.20
CA CYS A 194 12.65 -5.03 -23.64
C CYS A 194 12.28 -3.57 -23.98
N ARG A 195 13.30 -2.71 -24.13
CA ARG A 195 13.16 -1.40 -24.80
C ARG A 195 12.50 -1.61 -26.17
N LYS A 196 11.36 -0.95 -26.41
CA LYS A 196 10.83 -0.71 -27.77
C LYS A 196 11.92 0.00 -28.56
N VAL A 197 12.66 -0.72 -29.40
CA VAL A 197 13.37 -0.10 -30.52
C VAL A 197 12.28 0.29 -31.50
N ARG A 198 11.88 1.58 -31.50
CA ARG A 198 11.03 2.10 -32.59
C ARG A 198 11.85 2.06 -33.88
N PRO A 199 11.30 1.59 -35.00
CA PRO A 199 11.95 1.77 -36.28
C PRO A 199 11.89 3.25 -36.65
N SER A 200 13.06 3.85 -36.89
CA SER A 200 13.18 5.13 -37.58
C SER A 200 12.70 4.94 -39.02
N ILE A 201 11.80 5.81 -39.47
CA ILE A 201 11.40 5.97 -40.88
C ILE A 201 12.58 6.58 -41.65
#